data_AF-A0A1I7GSC1-F1
#
_entry.id   AF-A0A1I7GSC1-F1
#
_cell.length_a   1.000
_cell.length_b   1.000
_cell.length_c   1.000
_cell.angle_alpha   90.00
_cell.angle_beta   90.00
_cell.angle_gamma   90.00
#
_symmetry.space_group_name_H-M   'P 1'
#
loop_
_entity.id
_entity.type
_entity.pdbx_description
1 polymer ?
#
loop_
_entity_poly.entity_id
_entity_poly.type
_entity_poly.pdbx_seq_one_letter_code
_entity_poly.pdbx_strand_id
1 'polypeptide(L)'
;MKNWLNKTFIFFVASLALMSCEKDEDMAILKTGEAPVLSASTNTLVLTEEEAANEAVTLTWGEADFGYNAAVKYSLQIDTAGDNFVKPYSMDLGSFSQESGNQPKKVFTVEELNTLLTKLKYTAEEAHELKIRIKATVSDLVEPIYSNAATINVTPYSTYVEPSYVFVPGAHQGWSPETAPALASVESNGIYMGIVSFMDASGLEFKITPQRNWDMDYGMGAAPGTLAEKGGNLSVPAPDTYMITANLNNMTWSAAKHSWGLIGDATPGGWDNDTNMKYINSEGVWKLTTTLKAGKIKFRFNDAWELNYGDDDTSNNLLNQGGADINITSPGTYDIVLDLENDDDSVTYSVTKK
;
A
#
# COMPACT_ATOMS: atom_id res chain seq x y z
N MET A 1 -36.76 25.33 85.90
CA MET A 1 -36.72 25.69 84.46
C MET A 1 -35.34 26.15 83.94
N LYS A 2 -34.28 26.23 84.76
CA LYS A 2 -32.93 26.65 84.30
C LYS A 2 -32.12 25.54 83.60
N ASN A 3 -32.35 24.28 83.95
CA ASN A 3 -31.60 23.13 83.38
C ASN A 3 -32.17 22.58 82.07
N TRP A 4 -33.34 23.07 81.62
CA TRP A 4 -33.94 22.65 80.35
C TRP A 4 -33.45 23.52 79.19
N LEU A 5 -33.34 24.84 79.37
CA LEU A 5 -32.78 25.77 78.39
C LEU A 5 -31.32 25.45 78.00
N ASN A 6 -30.47 25.03 78.94
CA ASN A 6 -29.09 24.63 78.62
C ASN A 6 -29.02 23.34 77.79
N LYS A 7 -29.97 22.42 77.96
CA LYS A 7 -30.01 21.18 77.15
C LYS A 7 -30.52 21.43 75.74
N THR A 8 -31.50 22.33 75.58
CA THR A 8 -32.00 22.73 74.25
C THR A 8 -30.97 23.56 73.49
N PHE A 9 -30.19 24.41 74.17
CA PHE A 9 -29.11 25.19 73.55
C PHE A 9 -27.95 24.32 73.06
N ILE A 10 -27.56 23.30 73.84
CA ILE A 10 -26.52 22.35 73.43
C ILE A 10 -26.99 21.48 72.25
N PHE A 11 -28.27 21.09 72.20
CA PHE A 11 -28.82 20.33 71.07
C PHE A 11 -28.93 21.17 69.79
N PHE A 12 -29.22 22.47 69.90
CA PHE A 12 -29.28 23.39 68.76
C PHE A 12 -27.89 23.72 68.21
N VAL A 13 -26.90 23.91 69.09
CA VAL A 13 -25.49 24.14 68.70
C VAL A 13 -24.86 22.86 68.12
N ALA A 14 -25.25 21.67 68.60
CA ALA A 14 -24.80 20.41 68.02
C ALA A 14 -25.44 20.12 66.63
N SER A 15 -26.66 20.59 66.35
CA SER A 15 -27.27 20.46 65.02
C SER A 15 -26.65 21.39 63.97
N LEU A 16 -26.04 22.50 64.38
CA LEU A 16 -25.33 23.43 63.48
C LEU A 16 -23.95 22.91 63.05
N ALA A 17 -23.41 21.89 63.73
CA ALA A 17 -22.11 21.29 63.39
C ALA A 17 -22.19 20.18 62.33
N LEU A 18 -23.40 19.77 61.90
CA LEU A 18 -23.61 18.70 60.91
C LEU A 18 -23.91 19.21 59.49
N MET A 19 -23.87 20.53 59.25
CA MET A 19 -24.05 21.15 57.92
C MET A 19 -22.75 21.71 57.30
N SER A 20 -21.57 21.27 57.75
CA SER A 20 -20.28 21.72 57.21
C SER A 20 -19.49 20.58 56.57
N CYS A 21 -20.12 19.89 55.63
CA CYS A 21 -19.41 19.19 54.57
C CYS A 21 -19.96 19.73 53.25
N GLU A 22 -19.66 20.99 52.92
CA GLU A 22 -19.53 21.34 51.51
C GLU A 22 -18.26 20.65 51.05
N LYS A 23 -18.44 19.65 50.18
CA LYS A 23 -17.36 19.01 49.48
C LYS A 23 -16.90 20.05 48.45
N ASP A 24 -15.90 20.85 48.82
CA ASP A 24 -15.17 21.71 47.89
C ASP A 24 -14.49 20.79 46.88
N GLU A 25 -15.23 20.41 45.85
CA GLU A 25 -14.64 19.94 44.61
C GLU A 25 -14.15 21.20 43.90
N ASP A 26 -12.83 21.35 43.80
CA ASP A 26 -12.19 22.36 42.95
C ASP A 26 -12.72 22.16 41.51
N MET A 27 -13.84 22.80 41.18
CA MET A 27 -14.35 22.80 39.83
C MET A 27 -13.42 23.67 39.00
N ALA A 28 -12.55 23.04 38.21
CA ALA A 28 -11.78 23.73 37.19
C ALA A 28 -12.75 24.48 36.27
N ILE A 29 -12.79 25.80 36.40
CA ILE A 29 -13.57 26.65 35.52
C ILE A 29 -12.89 26.60 34.16
N LEU A 30 -13.57 26.00 33.18
CA LEU A 30 -13.17 26.02 31.76
C LEU A 30 -13.07 27.49 31.30
N LYS A 31 -11.84 28.02 31.31
CA LYS A 31 -11.51 29.24 30.58
C LYS A 31 -11.17 28.85 29.15
N THR A 32 -11.53 29.70 28.19
CA THR A 32 -10.98 29.62 26.84
C THR A 32 -9.49 29.97 26.96
N GLY A 33 -8.64 28.96 27.07
CA GLY A 33 -7.20 29.20 27.18
C GLY A 33 -6.59 29.61 25.84
N GLU A 34 -5.33 30.05 25.90
CA GLU A 34 -4.62 30.60 24.75
C GLU A 34 -4.16 29.51 23.77
N ALA A 35 -4.31 29.82 22.48
CA ALA A 35 -3.88 28.94 21.39
C ALA A 35 -2.34 28.88 21.31
N PRO A 36 -1.78 27.68 21.04
CA PRO A 36 -0.34 27.55 20.82
C PRO A 36 0.05 28.30 19.54
N VAL A 37 1.20 28.95 19.52
CA VAL A 37 1.74 29.59 18.31
C VAL A 37 2.72 28.64 17.63
N LEU A 38 2.43 28.22 16.40
CA LEU A 38 3.27 27.37 15.57
C LEU A 38 4.23 28.22 14.72
N SER A 39 5.51 27.84 14.73
CA SER A 39 6.56 28.34 13.84
C SER A 39 7.29 27.18 13.15
N ALA A 40 7.80 27.45 11.94
CA ALA A 40 8.67 26.55 11.19
C ALA A 40 10.05 27.21 11.02
N SER A 41 11.12 26.42 11.01
CA SER A 41 12.49 26.91 10.80
C SER A 41 12.72 27.44 9.38
N THR A 42 11.91 27.01 8.41
CA THR A 42 11.90 27.47 7.03
C THR A 42 10.51 27.30 6.43
N ASN A 43 10.21 28.09 5.41
CA ASN A 43 8.93 28.10 4.70
C ASN A 43 9.06 27.64 3.24
N THR A 44 10.29 27.38 2.78
CA THR A 44 10.57 26.86 1.44
C THR A 44 11.62 25.76 1.54
N LEU A 45 11.35 24.62 0.93
CA LEU A 45 12.18 23.41 0.97
C LEU A 45 12.25 22.80 -0.43
N VAL A 46 13.45 22.46 -0.86
CA VAL A 46 13.67 21.56 -1.99
C VAL A 46 14.33 20.33 -1.42
N LEU A 47 13.63 19.20 -1.42
CA LEU A 47 14.12 17.96 -0.87
C LEU A 47 14.96 17.23 -1.93
N THR A 48 16.07 16.65 -1.53
CA THR A 48 16.95 15.87 -2.41
C THR A 48 17.32 14.56 -1.75
N GLU A 49 17.53 13.51 -2.54
CA GLU A 49 17.94 12.20 -2.00
C GLU A 49 19.32 12.26 -1.32
N GLU A 50 20.25 13.05 -1.85
CA GLU A 50 21.59 13.23 -1.28
C GLU A 50 21.56 13.76 0.16
N GLU A 51 20.53 14.54 0.51
CA GLU A 51 20.35 15.15 1.82
C GLU A 51 19.39 14.37 2.72
N ALA A 52 18.99 13.14 2.36
CA ALA A 52 17.98 12.33 3.04
C ALA A 52 18.11 12.31 4.58
N ALA A 53 19.34 12.18 5.09
CA ALA A 53 19.64 12.11 6.52
C ALA A 53 19.71 13.46 7.25
N ASN A 54 19.71 14.58 6.52
CA ASN A 54 19.80 15.93 7.09
C ASN A 54 18.44 16.39 7.65
N GLU A 55 18.47 17.30 8.61
CA GLU A 55 17.26 17.97 9.10
C GLU A 55 16.69 18.89 8.00
N ALA A 56 15.43 18.68 7.61
CA ALA A 56 14.75 19.51 6.63
C ALA A 56 14.06 20.70 7.29
N VAL A 57 13.18 20.43 8.26
CA VAL A 57 12.40 21.46 8.94
C VAL A 57 12.14 21.11 10.39
N THR A 58 12.32 22.10 11.26
CA THR A 58 11.91 22.04 12.65
C THR A 58 10.64 22.84 12.84
N LEU A 59 9.58 22.16 13.26
CA LEU A 59 8.33 22.76 13.71
C LEU A 59 8.41 22.94 15.22
N THR A 60 8.12 24.15 15.69
CA THR A 60 8.13 24.49 17.12
C THR A 60 6.82 25.16 17.46
N TRP A 61 6.22 24.83 18.61
CA TRP A 61 5.01 25.50 19.04
C TRP A 61 5.06 25.93 20.51
N GLY A 62 4.25 26.93 20.85
CA GLY A 62 3.94 27.25 22.25
C GLY A 62 3.05 26.18 22.87
N GLU A 63 2.92 26.19 24.19
CA GLU A 63 1.96 25.32 24.86
C GLU A 63 0.53 25.85 24.66
N ALA A 64 -0.43 24.94 24.55
CA ALA A 64 -1.84 25.27 24.60
C ALA A 64 -2.29 25.39 26.06
N ASP A 65 -2.92 26.51 26.41
CA ASP A 65 -3.53 26.68 27.72
C ASP A 65 -5.00 26.20 27.66
N PHE A 66 -5.40 25.40 28.65
CA PHE A 66 -6.78 24.95 28.84
C PHE A 66 -7.40 25.48 30.15
N GLY A 67 -6.70 26.40 30.83
CA GLY A 67 -7.10 27.00 32.09
C GLY A 67 -6.72 26.18 33.34
N TYR A 68 -6.04 25.04 33.17
CA TYR A 68 -5.56 24.17 34.25
C TYR A 68 -4.35 23.35 33.79
N ASN A 69 -3.56 22.83 34.75
CA ASN A 69 -2.39 22.01 34.43
C ASN A 69 -2.83 20.60 34.01
N ALA A 70 -2.71 20.30 32.71
CA ALA A 70 -3.09 19.02 32.12
C ALA A 70 -1.97 18.50 31.20
N ALA A 71 -1.89 17.19 31.03
CA ALA A 71 -1.10 16.62 29.96
C ALA A 71 -1.80 16.87 28.61
N VAL A 72 -1.22 17.75 27.78
CA VAL A 72 -1.81 18.12 26.49
C VAL A 72 -1.25 17.22 25.40
N LYS A 73 -2.14 16.59 24.63
CA LYS A 73 -1.81 15.84 23.41
C LYS A 73 -1.79 16.77 22.22
N TYR A 74 -0.74 16.70 21.41
CA TYR A 74 -0.58 17.50 20.21
C TYR A 74 -0.60 16.63 18.96
N SER A 75 -1.25 17.12 17.92
CA SER A 75 -1.19 16.52 16.58
C SER A 75 -0.87 17.58 15.54
N LEU A 76 0.02 17.24 14.60
CA LEU A 76 0.25 18.04 13.40
C LEU A 76 -0.86 17.74 12.40
N GLN A 77 -1.59 18.78 11.98
CA GLN A 77 -2.51 18.70 10.86
C GLN A 77 -1.83 19.29 9.62
N ILE A 78 -1.89 18.56 8.50
CA ILE A 78 -1.36 18.94 7.19
C ILE A 78 -2.51 18.89 6.21
N ASP A 79 -2.62 19.92 5.38
CA ASP A 79 -3.65 20.00 4.36
C ASP A 79 -3.14 20.69 3.09
N THR A 80 -3.83 20.44 1.99
CA THR A 80 -3.58 21.12 0.72
C THR A 80 -4.08 22.55 0.78
N ALA A 81 -3.36 23.47 0.14
CA ALA A 81 -3.79 24.85 0.03
C ALA A 81 -5.22 24.96 -0.53
N GLY A 82 -6.09 25.68 0.19
CA GLY A 82 -7.48 25.94 -0.20
C GLY A 82 -8.53 25.02 0.44
N ASP A 83 -8.15 23.84 0.97
CA ASP A 83 -9.12 22.91 1.61
C ASP A 83 -9.45 23.30 3.06
N ASN A 84 -8.72 24.27 3.63
CA ASN A 84 -9.02 24.91 4.93
C ASN A 84 -9.20 23.92 6.11
N PHE A 85 -8.44 22.82 6.10
CA PHE A 85 -8.49 21.76 7.09
C PHE A 85 -9.88 21.11 7.20
N VAL A 86 -10.58 20.92 6.08
CA VAL A 86 -11.84 20.16 6.02
C VAL A 86 -11.57 18.66 6.19
N LYS A 87 -10.55 18.11 5.53
CA LYS A 87 -10.09 16.71 5.73
C LYS A 87 -8.56 16.61 5.84
N PRO A 88 -7.96 17.26 6.84
CA PRO A 88 -6.52 17.30 6.96
C PRO A 88 -5.96 15.93 7.34
N TYR A 89 -4.78 15.62 6.83
CA TYR A 89 -3.98 14.56 7.40
C TYR A 89 -3.57 14.94 8.83
N SER A 90 -3.65 13.99 9.76
CA SER A 90 -3.31 14.22 11.17
C SER A 90 -2.25 13.24 11.64
N MET A 91 -1.15 13.77 12.18
CA MET A 91 -0.04 13.00 12.77
C MET A 91 0.00 13.28 14.26
N ASP A 92 0.00 12.22 15.08
CA ASP A 92 0.19 12.35 16.53
C ASP A 92 1.65 12.73 16.84
N LEU A 93 1.84 13.76 17.67
CA LEU A 93 3.15 14.23 18.14
C LEU A 93 3.39 13.87 19.62
N GLY A 94 2.43 13.18 20.25
CA GLY A 94 2.50 12.78 21.65
C GLY A 94 2.00 13.84 22.63
N SER A 95 2.28 13.60 23.91
CA SER A 95 1.88 14.49 25.02
C SER A 95 3.07 15.25 25.57
N PHE A 96 2.89 16.55 25.83
CA PHE A 96 3.89 17.41 26.47
C PHE A 96 3.30 18.02 27.74
N SER A 97 4.11 18.18 28.79
CA SER A 97 3.72 18.81 30.06
C SER A 97 4.69 19.94 30.46
N GLN A 98 4.14 20.95 31.15
CA GLN A 98 4.82 22.16 31.61
C GLN A 98 6.08 21.93 32.45
N GLU A 99 6.23 20.76 33.08
CA GLU A 99 7.31 20.50 34.03
C GLU A 99 8.69 20.32 33.38
N SER A 100 8.75 20.21 32.05
CA SER A 100 9.98 19.83 31.34
C SER A 100 10.89 21.02 31.01
N GLY A 101 10.41 22.26 31.07
CA GLY A 101 11.15 23.46 30.65
C GLY A 101 11.57 23.50 29.17
N ASN A 102 11.18 22.49 28.39
CA ASN A 102 11.51 22.34 26.97
C ASN A 102 10.31 22.72 26.11
N GLN A 103 10.54 23.59 25.13
CA GLN A 103 9.54 23.95 24.13
C GLN A 103 9.22 22.74 23.23
N PRO A 104 7.93 22.42 22.99
CA PRO A 104 7.57 21.28 22.16
C PRO A 104 7.96 21.54 20.70
N LYS A 105 8.56 20.52 20.09
CA LYS A 105 9.08 20.58 18.71
C LYS A 105 9.00 19.24 18.00
N LYS A 106 8.91 19.26 16.67
CA LYS A 106 9.09 18.12 15.76
C LYS A 106 10.12 18.49 14.71
N VAL A 107 11.20 17.73 14.65
CA VAL A 107 12.20 17.80 13.59
C VAL A 107 11.86 16.74 12.55
N PHE A 108 11.75 17.15 11.30
CA PHE A 108 11.66 16.24 10.15
C PHE A 108 13.02 16.17 9.46
N THR A 109 13.50 14.97 9.16
CA THR A 109 14.57 14.80 8.17
C THR A 109 14.03 14.98 6.76
N VAL A 110 14.91 15.15 5.78
CA VAL A 110 14.55 15.22 4.35
C VAL A 110 13.82 13.95 3.92
N GLU A 111 14.31 12.77 4.32
CA GLU A 111 13.67 11.47 4.03
C GLU A 111 12.28 11.34 4.68
N GLU A 112 12.15 11.68 5.97
CA GLU A 112 10.87 11.59 6.69
C GLU A 112 9.80 12.46 6.02
N LEU A 113 10.18 13.69 5.63
CA LEU A 113 9.26 14.61 4.97
C LEU A 113 8.92 14.14 3.55
N ASN A 114 9.89 13.66 2.77
CA ASN A 114 9.65 13.16 1.42
C ASN A 114 8.73 11.93 1.41
N THR A 115 8.94 11.02 2.36
CA THR A 115 8.10 9.83 2.55
C THR A 115 6.67 10.20 2.92
N LEU A 116 6.51 11.18 3.81
CA LEU A 116 5.20 11.70 4.19
C LEU A 116 4.47 12.29 2.99
N LEU A 117 5.13 13.13 2.19
CA LEU A 117 4.53 13.76 1.01
C LEU A 117 4.13 12.73 -0.06
N THR A 118 4.97 11.72 -0.28
CA THR A 118 4.65 10.58 -1.15
C THR A 118 3.40 9.83 -0.67
N LYS A 119 3.28 9.57 0.64
CA LYS A 119 2.08 8.94 1.23
C LYS A 119 0.83 9.79 1.04
N LEU A 120 0.99 11.11 1.07
CA LEU A 120 -0.07 12.10 0.81
C LEU A 120 -0.34 12.33 -0.67
N LYS A 121 0.33 11.60 -1.57
CA LYS A 121 0.15 11.66 -3.04
C LYS A 121 0.52 13.00 -3.66
N TYR A 122 1.41 13.77 -3.02
CA TYR A 122 2.04 14.91 -3.68
C TYR A 122 3.00 14.42 -4.76
N THR A 123 2.94 15.03 -5.93
CA THR A 123 3.82 14.72 -7.06
C THR A 123 5.24 15.17 -6.77
N ALA A 124 6.22 14.33 -7.12
CA ALA A 124 7.64 14.67 -7.02
C ALA A 124 8.02 15.79 -8.00
N GLU A 125 9.12 16.48 -7.73
CA GLU A 125 9.77 17.48 -8.61
C GLU A 125 8.94 18.75 -8.87
N GLU A 126 7.79 18.86 -8.21
CA GLU A 126 6.91 20.02 -8.26
C GLU A 126 6.80 20.67 -6.88
N ALA A 127 6.72 22.01 -6.84
CA ALA A 127 6.53 22.72 -5.59
C ALA A 127 5.06 22.67 -5.14
N HIS A 128 4.84 22.21 -3.90
CA HIS A 128 3.51 22.11 -3.30
C HIS A 128 3.38 23.04 -2.11
N GLU A 129 2.26 23.76 -2.05
CA GLU A 129 1.91 24.58 -0.90
C GLU A 129 1.18 23.74 0.16
N LEU A 130 1.85 23.53 1.29
CA LEU A 130 1.30 22.82 2.44
C LEU A 130 0.79 23.81 3.48
N LYS A 131 -0.47 23.65 3.92
CA LYS A 131 -0.99 24.32 5.12
C LYS A 131 -0.84 23.40 6.31
N ILE A 132 -0.19 23.89 7.37
CA ILE A 132 0.00 23.13 8.59
C ILE A 132 -0.51 23.86 9.82
N ARG A 133 -1.03 23.13 10.80
CA ARG A 133 -1.39 23.66 12.12
C ARG A 133 -1.24 22.59 13.19
N ILE A 134 -1.11 23.02 14.44
CA ILE A 134 -1.15 22.13 15.60
C ILE A 134 -2.57 22.06 16.12
N LYS A 135 -3.05 20.84 16.37
CA LYS A 135 -4.26 20.54 17.13
C LYS A 135 -3.85 20.10 18.53
N ALA A 136 -4.29 20.81 19.56
CA ALA A 136 -4.08 20.48 20.95
C ALA A 136 -5.37 19.93 21.58
N THR A 137 -5.26 18.85 22.37
CA THR A 137 -6.39 18.20 23.05
C THR A 137 -6.00 17.75 24.45
N VAL A 138 -6.96 17.79 25.37
CA VAL A 138 -6.82 17.30 26.75
C VAL A 138 -7.74 16.12 27.05
N SER A 139 -8.91 16.07 26.41
CA SER A 139 -9.84 14.93 26.43
C SER A 139 -10.81 15.03 25.27
N ASP A 140 -11.52 13.95 24.95
CA ASP A 140 -12.53 13.93 23.88
C ASP A 140 -13.79 14.77 24.21
N LEU A 141 -13.94 15.17 25.48
CA LEU A 141 -15.07 15.98 25.96
C LEU A 141 -14.80 17.49 25.89
N VAL A 142 -13.57 17.89 25.58
CA VAL A 142 -13.16 19.30 25.50
C VAL A 142 -12.83 19.60 24.04
N GLU A 143 -13.36 20.71 23.54
CA GLU A 143 -13.06 21.13 22.17
C GLU A 143 -11.55 21.34 21.98
N PRO A 144 -10.99 20.88 20.84
CA PRO A 144 -9.59 21.09 20.54
C PRO A 144 -9.27 22.57 20.36
N ILE A 145 -8.08 22.96 20.80
CA ILE A 145 -7.51 24.28 20.53
C ILE A 145 -6.52 24.15 19.36
N TYR A 146 -6.58 25.08 18.42
CA TYR A 146 -5.75 25.07 17.21
C TYR A 146 -4.76 26.22 17.23
N SER A 147 -3.54 25.97 16.73
CA SER A 147 -2.58 27.05 16.47
C SER A 147 -2.99 27.94 15.29
N ASN A 148 -2.22 29.00 15.06
CA ASN A 148 -2.16 29.63 13.74
C ASN A 148 -1.83 28.59 12.65
N ALA A 149 -2.33 28.82 11.44
CA ALA A 149 -1.91 28.06 10.27
C ALA A 149 -0.60 28.63 9.73
N ALA A 150 0.39 27.77 9.54
CA ALA A 150 1.63 28.09 8.82
C ALA A 150 1.57 27.51 7.40
N THR A 151 2.34 28.10 6.49
CA THR A 151 2.44 27.66 5.10
C THR A 151 3.89 27.30 4.80
N ILE A 152 4.12 26.11 4.25
CA ILE A 152 5.43 25.65 3.81
C ILE A 152 5.31 25.22 2.35
N ASN A 153 6.16 25.76 1.49
CA ASN A 153 6.31 25.32 0.11
C ASN A 153 7.39 24.24 0.06
N VAL A 154 7.03 23.04 -0.40
CA VAL A 154 7.95 21.90 -0.42
C VAL A 154 7.98 21.27 -1.81
N THR A 155 9.16 21.06 -2.35
CA THR A 155 9.39 20.26 -3.56
C THR A 155 9.96 18.89 -3.15
N PRO A 156 9.15 17.81 -3.15
CA PRO A 156 9.64 16.46 -2.89
C PRO A 156 10.47 15.93 -4.07
N TYR A 157 11.32 14.94 -3.81
CA TYR A 157 12.07 14.22 -4.85
C TYR A 157 11.46 12.86 -5.14
N SER A 158 11.68 12.38 -6.37
CA SER A 158 11.24 11.06 -6.79
C SER A 158 12.12 9.99 -6.17
N THR A 159 11.52 8.96 -5.58
CA THR A 159 12.21 7.73 -5.16
C THR A 159 12.28 6.70 -6.28
N TYR A 160 12.02 7.11 -7.53
CA TYR A 160 12.05 6.24 -8.69
C TYR A 160 13.46 5.69 -8.92
N VAL A 161 13.60 4.39 -8.70
CA VAL A 161 14.78 3.64 -9.11
C VAL A 161 14.51 3.08 -10.50
N GLU A 162 15.42 3.30 -11.45
CA GLU A 162 15.28 2.70 -12.78
C GLU A 162 15.30 1.16 -12.66
N PRO A 163 14.22 0.47 -13.08
CA PRO A 163 14.18 -0.98 -12.96
C PRO A 163 15.27 -1.62 -13.79
N SER A 164 15.91 -2.64 -13.23
CA SER A 164 16.83 -3.50 -13.96
C SER A 164 16.15 -4.80 -14.39
N TYR A 165 16.71 -5.46 -15.41
CA TYR A 165 16.10 -6.65 -16.00
C TYR A 165 17.11 -7.78 -16.19
N VAL A 166 16.59 -8.99 -16.09
CA VAL A 166 17.22 -10.21 -16.62
C VAL A 166 16.23 -10.90 -17.55
N PHE A 167 16.70 -11.82 -18.37
CA PHE A 167 15.91 -12.49 -19.39
C PHE A 167 15.91 -13.99 -19.17
N VAL A 168 14.83 -14.66 -19.59
CA VAL A 168 14.63 -16.10 -19.36
C VAL A 168 14.66 -16.86 -20.68
N PRO A 169 15.80 -17.01 -21.37
CA PRO A 169 15.85 -17.80 -22.59
C PRO A 169 15.69 -19.30 -22.29
N GLY A 170 14.95 -20.02 -23.14
CA GLY A 170 14.71 -21.44 -22.94
C GLY A 170 14.02 -22.12 -24.12
N ALA A 171 13.76 -23.40 -23.95
CA ALA A 171 13.13 -24.24 -24.97
C ALA A 171 11.73 -23.73 -25.36
N HIS A 172 10.99 -23.11 -24.44
CA HIS A 172 9.66 -22.50 -24.66
C HIS A 172 9.60 -21.45 -25.77
N GLN A 173 10.74 -20.87 -26.17
CA GLN A 173 10.84 -19.91 -27.27
C GLN A 173 11.86 -20.34 -28.34
N GLY A 174 12.50 -21.50 -28.17
CA GLY A 174 13.51 -22.02 -29.11
C GLY A 174 14.95 -21.60 -28.80
N TRP A 175 15.31 -21.34 -27.54
CA TRP A 175 16.67 -20.95 -27.12
C TRP A 175 17.22 -19.69 -27.80
N SER A 176 16.35 -18.75 -28.15
CA SER A 176 16.61 -17.41 -28.67
C SER A 176 16.55 -16.32 -27.57
N PRO A 177 17.69 -15.81 -27.06
CA PRO A 177 17.70 -14.72 -26.07
C PRO A 177 17.05 -13.42 -26.55
N GLU A 178 17.03 -13.18 -27.86
CA GLU A 178 16.46 -11.97 -28.46
C GLU A 178 14.96 -11.82 -28.15
N THR A 179 14.24 -12.94 -28.03
CA THR A 179 12.79 -12.97 -27.77
C THR A 179 12.44 -13.44 -26.36
N ALA A 180 13.44 -13.69 -25.50
CA ALA A 180 13.22 -14.19 -24.15
C ALA A 180 12.32 -13.24 -23.31
N PRO A 181 11.38 -13.74 -22.51
CA PRO A 181 10.65 -12.90 -21.57
C PRO A 181 11.61 -12.32 -20.51
N ALA A 182 11.26 -11.16 -19.96
CA ALA A 182 12.07 -10.46 -18.98
C ALA A 182 11.52 -10.67 -17.55
N LEU A 183 12.43 -10.70 -16.58
CA LEU A 183 12.14 -10.54 -15.15
C LEU A 183 12.62 -9.16 -14.74
N ALA A 184 11.82 -8.41 -14.01
CA ALA A 184 12.12 -7.06 -13.57
C ALA A 184 12.54 -7.03 -12.10
N SER A 185 13.52 -6.20 -11.77
CA SER A 185 13.82 -5.75 -10.41
C SER A 185 13.37 -4.30 -10.29
N VAL A 186 12.13 -4.09 -9.82
CA VAL A 186 11.49 -2.77 -9.75
C VAL A 186 12.30 -1.81 -8.86
N GLU A 187 12.88 -2.32 -7.78
CA GLU A 187 13.71 -1.55 -6.85
C GLU A 187 15.22 -1.61 -7.22
N SER A 188 15.56 -2.25 -8.34
CA SER A 188 16.95 -2.54 -8.75
C SER A 188 17.81 -3.16 -7.64
N ASN A 189 17.20 -4.00 -6.81
CA ASN A 189 17.79 -4.57 -5.60
C ASN A 189 18.47 -5.94 -5.84
N GLY A 190 18.58 -6.37 -7.11
CA GLY A 190 19.16 -7.68 -7.49
C GLY A 190 18.21 -8.88 -7.35
N ILE A 191 16.94 -8.63 -6.98
CA ILE A 191 15.86 -9.62 -7.01
C ILE A 191 14.95 -9.30 -8.19
N TYR A 192 14.81 -10.26 -9.09
CA TYR A 192 14.07 -10.14 -10.34
C TYR A 192 12.87 -11.06 -10.32
N MET A 193 11.70 -10.56 -10.74
CA MET A 193 10.45 -11.31 -10.80
C MET A 193 9.76 -11.12 -12.15
N GLY A 194 9.05 -12.14 -12.62
CA GLY A 194 8.26 -12.04 -13.85
C GLY A 194 7.52 -13.32 -14.20
N ILE A 195 6.46 -13.17 -14.98
CA ILE A 195 5.59 -14.25 -15.41
C ILE A 195 6.15 -14.85 -16.71
N VAL A 196 6.37 -16.17 -16.73
CA VAL A 196 6.88 -16.90 -17.91
C VAL A 196 6.01 -18.12 -18.19
N SER A 197 5.61 -18.28 -19.46
CA SER A 197 4.73 -19.36 -19.90
C SER A 197 5.51 -20.48 -20.60
N PHE A 198 5.37 -21.71 -20.08
CA PHE A 198 5.98 -22.93 -20.60
C PHE A 198 4.88 -23.90 -21.04
N MET A 199 4.32 -23.72 -22.24
CA MET A 199 3.10 -24.44 -22.65
C MET A 199 3.31 -25.80 -23.34
N ASP A 200 4.57 -26.16 -23.61
CA ASP A 200 4.93 -27.42 -24.26
C ASP A 200 5.76 -28.27 -23.28
N ALA A 201 5.46 -29.57 -23.20
CA ALA A 201 6.21 -30.52 -22.38
C ALA A 201 7.69 -30.66 -22.80
N SER A 202 8.02 -30.35 -24.06
CA SER A 202 9.39 -30.26 -24.55
C SER A 202 10.05 -28.89 -24.27
N GLY A 203 9.26 -27.91 -23.82
CA GLY A 203 9.64 -26.51 -23.64
C GLY A 203 10.03 -26.10 -22.23
N LEU A 204 10.14 -27.03 -21.28
CA LEU A 204 10.22 -26.73 -19.84
C LEU A 204 11.57 -26.20 -19.36
N GLU A 205 12.62 -26.38 -20.16
CA GLU A 205 13.97 -25.98 -19.79
C GLU A 205 14.28 -24.52 -20.15
N PHE A 206 15.09 -23.86 -19.32
CA PHE A 206 15.51 -22.47 -19.51
C PHE A 206 16.80 -22.12 -18.79
N LYS A 207 17.29 -20.89 -19.02
CA LYS A 207 18.38 -20.22 -18.31
C LYS A 207 17.97 -18.78 -17.97
N ILE A 208 18.78 -18.09 -17.18
CA ILE A 208 18.61 -16.67 -16.88
C ILE A 208 19.83 -15.92 -17.43
N THR A 209 19.63 -14.83 -18.17
CA THR A 209 20.72 -14.03 -18.75
C THR A 209 20.58 -12.55 -18.37
N PRO A 210 21.66 -11.83 -18.02
CA PRO A 210 21.58 -10.39 -17.76
C PRO A 210 21.30 -9.55 -18.99
N GLN A 211 21.58 -10.10 -20.18
CA GLN A 211 21.39 -9.45 -21.47
C GLN A 211 20.69 -10.42 -22.42
N ARG A 212 20.14 -9.92 -23.53
CA ARG A 212 19.54 -10.74 -24.59
C ARG A 212 20.58 -11.42 -25.47
N ASN A 213 21.57 -12.06 -24.85
CA ASN A 213 22.63 -12.82 -25.50
C ASN A 213 23.13 -13.93 -24.57
N TRP A 214 24.15 -14.68 -25.01
CA TRP A 214 24.73 -15.79 -24.26
C TRP A 214 26.10 -15.46 -23.64
N ASP A 215 26.49 -14.19 -23.59
CA ASP A 215 27.80 -13.78 -23.06
C ASP A 215 27.92 -14.21 -21.59
N MET A 216 26.86 -13.95 -20.81
CA MET A 216 26.70 -14.45 -19.45
C MET A 216 25.34 -15.13 -19.30
N ASP A 217 25.31 -16.23 -18.56
CA ASP A 217 24.09 -16.93 -18.19
C ASP A 217 24.24 -17.59 -16.82
N TYR A 218 23.10 -17.71 -16.14
CA TYR A 218 22.93 -18.44 -14.92
C TYR A 218 22.04 -19.65 -15.17
N GLY A 219 22.45 -20.76 -14.59
CA GLY A 219 21.76 -22.03 -14.69
C GLY A 219 21.74 -22.76 -13.35
N MET A 220 21.44 -24.04 -13.38
CA MET A 220 21.35 -24.91 -12.20
C MET A 220 22.64 -24.88 -11.39
N GLY A 221 22.51 -24.51 -10.12
CA GLY A 221 23.57 -24.59 -9.12
C GLY A 221 23.71 -25.97 -8.49
N ALA A 222 24.57 -26.08 -7.48
CA ALA A 222 24.91 -27.35 -6.84
C ALA A 222 23.77 -27.94 -5.98
N ALA A 223 22.77 -27.14 -5.61
CA ALA A 223 21.64 -27.55 -4.79
C ALA A 223 20.32 -27.13 -5.46
N PRO A 224 19.20 -27.83 -5.20
CA PRO A 224 17.89 -27.40 -5.69
C PRO A 224 17.58 -25.95 -5.29
N GLY A 225 17.11 -25.16 -6.27
CA GLY A 225 16.79 -23.74 -6.06
C GLY A 225 18.00 -22.80 -6.03
N THR A 226 19.23 -23.27 -6.27
CA THR A 226 20.40 -22.39 -6.41
C THR A 226 20.80 -22.17 -7.86
N LEU A 227 21.50 -21.07 -8.10
CA LEU A 227 22.02 -20.66 -9.39
C LEU A 227 23.55 -20.79 -9.41
N ALA A 228 24.10 -21.09 -10.57
CA ALA A 228 25.53 -20.98 -10.85
C ALA A 228 25.76 -20.33 -12.21
N GLU A 229 26.83 -19.52 -12.29
CA GLU A 229 27.31 -19.01 -13.58
C GLU A 229 27.64 -20.17 -14.52
N LYS A 230 27.15 -20.09 -15.75
CA LYS A 230 27.29 -21.13 -16.77
C LYS A 230 26.81 -22.51 -16.30
N GLY A 231 25.89 -22.55 -15.33
CA GLY A 231 25.27 -23.78 -14.84
C GLY A 231 24.47 -24.51 -15.91
N GLY A 232 24.00 -25.72 -15.57
CA GLY A 232 23.10 -26.50 -16.44
C GLY A 232 21.74 -25.81 -16.63
N ASN A 233 20.85 -26.39 -17.43
CA ASN A 233 19.52 -25.82 -17.62
C ASN A 233 18.70 -25.89 -16.33
N LEU A 234 17.91 -24.84 -16.07
CA LEU A 234 16.81 -24.84 -15.12
C LEU A 234 15.59 -25.47 -15.78
N SER A 235 14.61 -25.94 -14.98
CA SER A 235 13.39 -26.51 -15.52
C SER A 235 12.21 -26.34 -14.58
N VAL A 236 11.02 -26.15 -15.14
CA VAL A 236 9.74 -26.18 -14.41
C VAL A 236 9.12 -27.59 -14.46
N PRO A 237 8.30 -27.99 -13.47
CA PRO A 237 7.89 -29.40 -13.32
C PRO A 237 6.88 -29.88 -14.36
N ALA A 238 6.09 -28.99 -14.96
CA ALA A 238 5.04 -29.32 -15.92
C ALA A 238 4.71 -28.12 -16.83
N PRO A 239 4.06 -28.36 -17.98
CA PRO A 239 3.58 -27.28 -18.82
C PRO A 239 2.58 -26.39 -18.08
N ASP A 240 2.95 -25.13 -17.86
CA ASP A 240 2.11 -24.12 -17.22
C ASP A 240 2.74 -22.73 -17.32
N THR A 241 2.07 -21.72 -16.76
CA THR A 241 2.67 -20.41 -16.49
C THR A 241 3.13 -20.30 -15.04
N TYR A 242 4.31 -19.73 -14.85
CA TYR A 242 4.96 -19.60 -13.55
C TYR A 242 5.40 -18.15 -13.32
N MET A 243 5.28 -17.70 -12.08
CA MET A 243 6.04 -16.57 -11.56
C MET A 243 7.45 -17.05 -11.24
N ILE A 244 8.44 -16.56 -11.98
CA ILE A 244 9.84 -16.86 -11.76
C ILE A 244 10.44 -15.76 -10.90
N THR A 245 11.11 -16.15 -9.82
CA THR A 245 11.92 -15.25 -9.00
C THR A 245 13.39 -15.65 -9.11
N ALA A 246 14.26 -14.70 -9.43
CA ALA A 246 15.71 -14.88 -9.44
C ALA A 246 16.36 -13.86 -8.50
N ASN A 247 17.07 -14.32 -7.49
CA ASN A 247 17.83 -13.49 -6.58
C ASN A 247 19.32 -13.67 -6.87
N LEU A 248 19.92 -12.68 -7.54
CA LEU A 248 21.33 -12.73 -7.94
C LEU A 248 22.29 -12.33 -6.81
N ASN A 249 21.79 -11.75 -5.70
CA ASN A 249 22.61 -11.50 -4.52
C ASN A 249 22.93 -12.81 -3.78
N ASN A 250 21.92 -13.67 -3.67
CA ASN A 250 22.02 -14.94 -2.96
C ASN A 250 22.21 -16.14 -3.89
N MET A 251 22.23 -15.91 -5.21
CA MET A 251 22.32 -16.95 -6.23
C MET A 251 21.26 -18.04 -6.05
N THR A 252 20.00 -17.62 -5.93
CA THR A 252 18.84 -18.51 -5.77
C THR A 252 17.75 -18.20 -6.77
N TRP A 253 16.89 -19.18 -7.05
CA TRP A 253 15.72 -19.00 -7.88
C TRP A 253 14.55 -19.86 -7.43
N SER A 254 13.34 -19.48 -7.82
CA SER A 254 12.13 -20.28 -7.63
C SER A 254 11.16 -20.08 -8.79
N ALA A 255 10.24 -21.03 -8.94
CA ALA A 255 9.10 -20.95 -9.84
C ALA A 255 7.84 -21.33 -9.05
N ALA A 256 6.90 -20.40 -8.94
CA ALA A 256 5.58 -20.64 -8.37
C ALA A 256 4.54 -20.67 -9.48
N LYS A 257 3.59 -21.63 -9.44
CA LYS A 257 2.49 -21.66 -10.40
C LYS A 257 1.74 -20.33 -10.35
N HIS A 258 1.56 -19.72 -11.51
CA HIS A 258 0.91 -18.43 -11.68
C HIS A 258 0.20 -18.48 -13.02
N SER A 259 -0.96 -19.11 -13.04
CA SER A 259 -1.64 -19.53 -14.26
C SER A 259 -3.08 -19.07 -14.23
N TRP A 260 -3.53 -18.52 -15.34
CA TRP A 260 -4.96 -18.32 -15.59
C TRP A 260 -5.46 -19.38 -16.55
N GLY A 261 -6.58 -19.99 -16.21
CA GLY A 261 -7.22 -21.02 -17.00
C GLY A 261 -8.68 -20.69 -17.28
N LEU A 262 -9.19 -21.29 -18.34
CA LEU A 262 -10.61 -21.30 -18.65
C LEU A 262 -11.22 -22.65 -18.28
N ILE A 263 -12.24 -22.65 -17.43
CA ILE A 263 -13.00 -23.85 -17.03
C ILE A 263 -14.45 -23.72 -17.50
N GLY A 264 -15.16 -24.84 -17.65
CA GLY A 264 -16.59 -24.87 -17.92
C GLY A 264 -17.00 -25.95 -18.92
N ASP A 265 -18.28 -26.30 -18.98
CA ASP A 265 -18.80 -27.36 -19.87
C ASP A 265 -18.65 -27.04 -21.37
N ALA A 266 -18.43 -25.77 -21.71
CA ALA A 266 -18.05 -25.36 -23.06
C ALA A 266 -16.59 -25.70 -23.41
N THR A 267 -15.71 -25.89 -22.42
CA THR A 267 -14.28 -26.16 -22.63
C THR A 267 -14.00 -27.66 -22.86
N PRO A 268 -12.82 -28.03 -23.39
CA PRO A 268 -12.44 -29.45 -23.55
C PRO A 268 -12.44 -30.25 -22.24
N GLY A 269 -12.05 -29.62 -21.14
CA GLY A 269 -11.92 -30.23 -19.81
C GLY A 269 -13.19 -30.19 -18.96
N GLY A 270 -14.26 -29.56 -19.43
CA GLY A 270 -15.50 -29.40 -18.67
C GLY A 270 -15.28 -28.63 -17.37
N TRP A 271 -15.97 -29.04 -16.31
CA TRP A 271 -15.78 -28.53 -14.95
C TRP A 271 -14.72 -29.30 -14.15
N ASP A 272 -14.01 -30.24 -14.79
CA ASP A 272 -13.02 -31.09 -14.14
C ASP A 272 -11.60 -30.52 -14.24
N ASN A 273 -11.25 -29.91 -15.38
CA ASN A 273 -9.91 -29.39 -15.64
C ASN A 273 -9.95 -28.05 -16.41
N ASP A 274 -9.07 -27.14 -16.02
CA ASP A 274 -8.86 -25.87 -16.70
C ASP A 274 -8.16 -26.08 -18.05
N THR A 275 -8.48 -25.21 -19.01
CA THR A 275 -7.69 -25.01 -20.23
C THR A 275 -6.78 -23.80 -20.01
N ASN A 276 -5.50 -24.04 -19.76
CA ASN A 276 -4.55 -22.99 -19.38
C ASN A 276 -4.33 -21.96 -20.49
N MET A 277 -4.29 -20.69 -20.11
CA MET A 277 -4.00 -19.55 -20.98
C MET A 277 -2.50 -19.24 -20.97
N LYS A 278 -2.00 -18.67 -22.06
CA LYS A 278 -0.62 -18.20 -22.19
C LYS A 278 -0.52 -16.71 -21.89
N TYR A 279 0.37 -16.34 -20.98
CA TYR A 279 0.73 -14.95 -20.75
C TYR A 279 1.59 -14.41 -21.89
N ILE A 280 1.24 -13.24 -22.43
CA ILE A 280 1.94 -12.57 -23.52
C ILE A 280 2.63 -11.33 -22.95
N ASN A 281 3.89 -11.47 -22.56
CA ASN A 281 4.65 -10.42 -21.87
C ASN A 281 4.73 -9.09 -22.63
N SER A 282 4.71 -9.11 -23.96
CA SER A 282 4.75 -7.89 -24.78
C SER A 282 3.45 -7.09 -24.77
N GLU A 283 2.35 -7.71 -24.33
CA GLU A 283 1.01 -7.11 -24.34
C GLU A 283 0.41 -7.00 -22.93
N GLY A 284 0.98 -7.65 -21.91
CA GLY A 284 0.44 -7.62 -20.54
C GLY A 284 -0.82 -8.47 -20.33
N VAL A 285 -1.16 -9.35 -21.29
CA VAL A 285 -2.45 -10.08 -21.29
C VAL A 285 -2.29 -11.59 -21.36
N TRP A 286 -3.33 -12.29 -20.92
CA TRP A 286 -3.46 -13.74 -21.07
C TRP A 286 -4.24 -14.06 -22.33
N LYS A 287 -3.74 -14.99 -23.15
CA LYS A 287 -4.39 -15.43 -24.40
C LYS A 287 -4.62 -16.92 -24.45
N LEU A 288 -5.75 -17.32 -25.02
CA LEU A 288 -6.06 -18.71 -25.33
C LEU A 288 -6.79 -18.81 -26.68
N THR A 289 -6.29 -19.65 -27.58
CA THR A 289 -7.05 -20.11 -28.73
C THR A 289 -7.54 -21.52 -28.44
N THR A 290 -8.86 -21.74 -28.36
CA THR A 290 -9.43 -23.07 -28.09
C THR A 290 -10.76 -23.30 -28.81
N THR A 291 -11.15 -24.56 -28.96
CA THR A 291 -12.49 -24.92 -29.44
C THR A 291 -13.45 -24.98 -28.26
N LEU A 292 -14.54 -24.21 -28.36
CA LEU A 292 -15.62 -24.20 -27.38
C LEU A 292 -16.89 -24.82 -27.95
N LYS A 293 -17.67 -25.48 -27.09
CA LYS A 293 -19.06 -25.90 -27.36
C LYS A 293 -20.03 -24.81 -26.89
N ALA A 294 -21.31 -24.96 -27.22
CA ALA A 294 -22.32 -24.19 -26.51
C ALA A 294 -22.36 -24.63 -25.03
N GLY A 295 -22.35 -23.66 -24.12
CA GLY A 295 -22.22 -23.93 -22.68
C GLY A 295 -21.74 -22.69 -21.91
N LYS A 296 -21.15 -22.93 -20.76
CA LYS A 296 -20.63 -21.96 -19.80
C LYS A 296 -19.11 -22.03 -19.72
N ILE A 297 -18.50 -20.88 -19.46
CA ILE A 297 -17.08 -20.75 -19.12
C ILE A 297 -16.88 -19.82 -17.93
N LYS A 298 -15.72 -19.94 -17.28
CA LYS A 298 -15.26 -19.08 -16.18
C LYS A 298 -13.74 -19.03 -16.17
N PHE A 299 -13.16 -17.91 -15.73
CA PHE A 299 -11.72 -17.77 -15.56
C PHE A 299 -11.32 -18.12 -14.14
N ARG A 300 -10.26 -18.91 -13.97
CA ARG A 300 -9.74 -19.30 -12.64
C ARG A 300 -8.24 -19.11 -12.57
N PHE A 301 -7.79 -18.63 -11.42
CA PHE A 301 -6.38 -18.54 -11.11
C PHE A 301 -5.91 -19.84 -10.44
N ASN A 302 -4.78 -20.37 -10.91
CA ASN A 302 -4.08 -21.53 -10.36
C ASN A 302 -4.95 -22.79 -10.20
N ASP A 303 -5.89 -23.03 -11.13
CA ASP A 303 -6.85 -24.14 -11.07
C ASP A 303 -7.61 -24.15 -9.72
N ALA A 304 -7.88 -22.98 -9.16
CA ALA A 304 -8.41 -22.77 -7.82
C ALA A 304 -9.66 -21.86 -7.87
N TRP A 305 -10.57 -21.99 -6.89
CA TRP A 305 -11.82 -21.20 -6.86
C TRP A 305 -11.67 -19.93 -6.04
N GLU A 306 -10.57 -19.76 -5.32
CA GLU A 306 -10.27 -18.64 -4.44
C GLU A 306 -10.23 -17.32 -5.19
N LEU A 307 -9.62 -17.31 -6.36
CA LEU A 307 -9.60 -16.17 -7.28
C LEU A 307 -10.09 -16.63 -8.66
N ASN A 308 -11.30 -16.21 -8.99
CA ASN A 308 -11.97 -16.53 -10.24
C ASN A 308 -12.78 -15.33 -10.71
N TYR A 309 -12.99 -15.24 -12.02
CA TYR A 309 -13.70 -14.14 -12.65
C TYR A 309 -14.81 -14.67 -13.56
N GLY A 310 -16.00 -14.08 -13.39
CA GLY A 310 -17.16 -14.24 -14.27
C GLY A 310 -17.71 -12.87 -14.66
N ASP A 311 -18.87 -12.84 -15.29
CA ASP A 311 -19.47 -11.64 -15.87
C ASP A 311 -20.93 -11.49 -15.41
N ASP A 312 -21.18 -10.51 -14.55
CA ASP A 312 -22.53 -10.18 -14.06
C ASP A 312 -23.28 -9.18 -14.97
N ASP A 313 -22.59 -8.54 -15.91
CA ASP A 313 -23.14 -7.58 -16.87
C ASP A 313 -22.47 -7.70 -18.26
N THR A 314 -23.03 -8.58 -19.08
CA THR A 314 -22.50 -8.92 -20.40
C THR A 314 -22.54 -7.78 -21.43
N SER A 315 -22.89 -6.55 -21.03
CA SER A 315 -22.94 -5.37 -21.90
C SER A 315 -21.66 -4.54 -21.90
N ASN A 316 -20.73 -4.79 -20.96
CA ASN A 316 -19.59 -3.91 -20.71
C ASN A 316 -18.21 -4.59 -20.80
N ASN A 317 -18.15 -5.92 -20.98
CA ASN A 317 -16.92 -6.74 -21.02
C ASN A 317 -16.05 -6.69 -19.75
N LEU A 318 -16.61 -6.22 -18.63
CA LEU A 318 -15.96 -6.22 -17.33
C LEU A 318 -16.17 -7.57 -16.66
N LEU A 319 -15.16 -8.00 -15.93
CA LEU A 319 -15.22 -9.19 -15.10
C LEU A 319 -15.37 -8.82 -13.63
N ASN A 320 -16.15 -9.63 -12.92
CA ASN A 320 -16.39 -9.50 -11.49
C ASN A 320 -15.77 -10.71 -10.78
N GLN A 321 -15.02 -10.45 -9.70
CA GLN A 321 -14.48 -11.55 -8.89
C GLN A 321 -15.64 -12.36 -8.32
N GLY A 322 -15.67 -13.67 -8.62
CA GLY A 322 -16.78 -14.54 -8.24
C GLY A 322 -18.07 -14.37 -9.04
N GLY A 323 -18.07 -13.54 -10.10
CA GLY A 323 -19.25 -13.25 -10.93
C GLY A 323 -19.84 -14.46 -11.67
N ALA A 324 -20.97 -14.28 -12.34
CA ALA A 324 -21.71 -15.35 -13.01
C ALA A 324 -20.93 -16.01 -14.17
N ASP A 325 -21.29 -17.26 -14.48
CA ASP A 325 -20.64 -18.00 -15.58
C ASP A 325 -21.02 -17.41 -16.95
N ILE A 326 -19.99 -17.22 -17.80
CA ILE A 326 -20.09 -16.58 -19.11
C ILE A 326 -20.68 -17.57 -20.11
N ASN A 327 -21.66 -17.14 -20.92
CA ASN A 327 -22.38 -18.01 -21.84
C ASN A 327 -21.77 -18.04 -23.25
N ILE A 328 -21.35 -19.21 -23.70
CA ILE A 328 -20.98 -19.48 -25.09
C ILE A 328 -22.19 -20.02 -25.83
N THR A 329 -22.69 -19.25 -26.79
CA THR A 329 -23.95 -19.55 -27.49
C THR A 329 -23.80 -20.48 -28.68
N SER A 330 -22.62 -20.52 -29.30
CA SER A 330 -22.38 -21.30 -30.51
C SER A 330 -21.06 -22.04 -30.44
N PRO A 331 -20.98 -23.30 -30.91
CA PRO A 331 -19.70 -23.99 -30.99
C PRO A 331 -18.78 -23.35 -32.04
N GLY A 332 -17.47 -23.43 -31.80
CA GLY A 332 -16.44 -23.01 -32.76
C GLY A 332 -15.08 -22.79 -32.11
N THR A 333 -14.13 -22.32 -32.91
CA THR A 333 -12.81 -21.92 -32.42
C THR A 333 -12.85 -20.45 -32.03
N TYR A 334 -12.34 -20.14 -30.84
CA TYR A 334 -12.34 -18.79 -30.27
C TYR A 334 -10.91 -18.35 -29.94
N ASP A 335 -10.62 -17.07 -30.16
CA ASP A 335 -9.53 -16.35 -29.51
C ASP A 335 -10.10 -15.64 -28.28
N ILE A 336 -9.46 -15.89 -27.14
CA ILE A 336 -9.87 -15.38 -25.83
C ILE A 336 -8.72 -14.57 -25.26
N VAL A 337 -9.03 -13.36 -24.79
CA VAL A 337 -8.08 -12.48 -24.10
C VAL A 337 -8.63 -12.17 -22.73
N LEU A 338 -7.79 -12.26 -21.70
CA LEU A 338 -8.04 -11.79 -20.35
C LEU A 338 -6.99 -10.73 -20.01
N ASP A 339 -7.46 -9.56 -19.61
CA ASP A 339 -6.64 -8.42 -19.23
C ASP A 339 -6.96 -8.03 -17.79
N LEU A 340 -5.93 -8.06 -16.94
CA LEU A 340 -6.00 -7.87 -15.49
C LEU A 340 -5.27 -6.60 -15.03
N GLU A 341 -4.58 -5.90 -15.94
CA GLU A 341 -3.64 -4.82 -15.62
C GLU A 341 -4.05 -3.51 -16.32
N ASN A 342 -5.35 -3.17 -16.28
CA ASN A 342 -5.86 -1.92 -16.82
C ASN A 342 -5.56 -0.73 -15.87
N ASP A 343 -5.34 0.46 -16.44
CA ASP A 343 -4.99 1.69 -15.69
C ASP A 343 -6.02 2.10 -14.62
N ASP A 344 -7.28 1.69 -14.79
CA ASP A 344 -8.40 1.97 -13.87
C ASP A 344 -8.71 0.79 -12.93
N ASP A 345 -7.79 -0.17 -12.81
CA ASP A 345 -7.91 -1.43 -12.06
C ASP A 345 -9.06 -2.35 -12.53
N SER A 346 -9.66 -2.06 -13.69
CA SER A 346 -10.68 -2.94 -14.26
C SER A 346 -10.08 -4.26 -14.76
N VAL A 347 -10.88 -5.32 -14.71
CA VAL A 347 -10.55 -6.60 -15.32
C VAL A 347 -11.47 -6.79 -16.52
N THR A 348 -10.90 -7.02 -17.69
CA THR A 348 -11.67 -7.14 -18.94
C THR A 348 -11.38 -8.45 -19.65
N TYR A 349 -12.28 -8.83 -20.55
CA TYR A 349 -12.08 -9.98 -21.41
C TYR A 349 -12.66 -9.79 -22.81
N SER A 350 -12.19 -10.61 -23.75
CA SER A 350 -12.83 -10.77 -25.05
C SER A 350 -12.90 -12.24 -25.44
N VAL A 351 -13.98 -12.63 -26.12
CA VAL A 351 -14.19 -13.98 -26.66
C VAL A 351 -14.63 -13.85 -28.12
N THR A 352 -13.68 -13.93 -29.04
CA THR A 352 -13.90 -13.66 -30.46
C THR A 352 -13.85 -14.96 -31.26
N LYS A 353 -14.93 -15.27 -31.99
CA LYS A 353 -14.98 -16.45 -32.85
C LYS A 353 -14.11 -16.25 -34.10
N LYS A 354 -13.32 -17.26 -34.48
CA LYS A 354 -12.54 -17.28 -35.73
C LYS A 354 -13.38 -17.53 -36.96
#